data_AF-A0A3D0ZP42-F1
#
_entry.id   AF-A0A3D0ZP42-F1
#
_cell.length_a   1.000
_cell.length_b   1.000
_cell.length_c   1.000
_cell.angle_alpha   90.00
_cell.angle_beta   90.00
_cell.angle_gamma   90.00
#
_symmetry.space_group_name_H-M   'P 1'
#
loop_
_entity.id
_entity.type
_entity.pdbx_description
1 polymer ?
#
loop_
_entity_poly.entity_id
_entity_poly.type
_entity_poly.pdbx_seq_one_letter_code
_entity_poly.pdbx_strand_id
1 'polypeptide(L)'
;MNITARIKKLLDTFFAGRRRSVAPFVLLNIFLILVEVLYIFSRYKYINSEIPFWFAKSWGDFQLSPKGHLYYLPATAFFLIVVAGSIRYVNRLYLRYFDEIVSYFVSIVNVFFFYSIYYIIQSASLPFPPFISAKFLTLVPPFTAAFFAIYVILPYFIDLAHWKRLVTDPGIHTHPAMLLREPSARGGGFVYAIIFLLLSILFLGIGKQFQGIYLSVFMLAILGIIDDFQNTHPTSEFRVLENPFLRLLLLFLCVLPIILSGLVVSTVSVPFDGFVELGKISISVGSVSIPVVSAILTMVWVVWLMNALSWSNGIDGQFAGVIGISSIFVAILALRFEDLEPIHRSVAVMAAISAGAAFGFTKYTWYPSKIMWGFGAMAAGLVIAALSIAVQTKVLVSVLFILIPFLDALVTFFRRIIQKKNPLSGDRGHLHHLLLDRGWSVQKIARFYWFTALAFGLIGLLSPERYMVKLSLTIIGAVGFFIALLNLRSLGQRNRKREAE
;
A
#
# COMPACT_ATOMS: atom_id res chain seq x y z
N MET A 1 -62.42 3.26 -0.01
CA MET A 1 -61.09 3.92 -0.04
C MET A 1 -60.26 3.26 -1.13
N ASN A 2 -59.95 4.00 -2.20
CA ASN A 2 -59.38 3.48 -3.44
C ASN A 2 -58.03 2.74 -3.18
N ILE A 3 -57.78 1.58 -3.80
CA ILE A 3 -56.55 0.78 -3.63
C ILE A 3 -55.29 1.62 -3.84
N THR A 4 -55.35 2.53 -4.82
CA THR A 4 -54.34 3.55 -5.11
C THR A 4 -54.00 4.44 -3.91
N ALA A 5 -54.98 4.78 -3.06
CA ALA A 5 -54.74 5.58 -1.85
C ALA A 5 -54.02 4.79 -0.75
N ARG A 6 -54.30 3.47 -0.61
CA ARG A 6 -53.56 2.60 0.32
C ARG A 6 -52.12 2.39 -0.14
N ILE A 7 -51.90 2.13 -1.44
CA ILE A 7 -50.56 1.97 -2.03
C ILE A 7 -49.77 3.27 -1.87
N LYS A 8 -50.36 4.42 -2.19
CA LYS A 8 -49.72 5.73 -2.03
C LYS A 8 -49.31 6.00 -0.58
N LYS A 9 -50.21 5.76 0.38
CA LYS A 9 -49.91 5.94 1.81
C LYS A 9 -48.75 5.04 2.28
N LEU A 10 -48.72 3.76 1.86
CA LEU A 10 -47.63 2.82 2.14
C LEU A 10 -46.29 3.30 1.57
N LEU A 11 -46.28 3.69 0.28
CA LEU A 11 -45.09 4.22 -0.38
C LEU A 11 -44.60 5.51 0.28
N ASP A 12 -45.50 6.43 0.63
CA ASP A 12 -45.14 7.68 1.31
C ASP A 12 -44.54 7.43 2.71
N THR A 13 -45.01 6.41 3.46
CA THR A 13 -44.37 6.00 4.75
C THR A 13 -42.99 5.36 4.56
N PHE A 14 -42.79 4.55 3.52
CA PHE A 14 -41.54 3.80 3.34
C PHE A 14 -40.43 4.64 2.68
N PHE A 15 -40.82 5.55 1.78
CA PHE A 15 -39.92 6.41 0.99
C PHE A 15 -39.98 7.88 1.43
N ALA A 16 -40.36 8.17 2.69
CA ALA A 16 -40.44 9.53 3.23
C ALA A 16 -39.07 10.25 3.17
N GLY A 17 -38.96 11.29 2.34
CA GLY A 17 -37.76 12.13 2.21
C GLY A 17 -37.48 12.56 0.77
N ARG A 18 -36.66 13.61 0.58
CA ARG A 18 -36.22 14.09 -0.75
C ARG A 18 -35.74 12.91 -1.62
N ARG A 19 -36.09 12.93 -2.92
CA ARG A 19 -35.61 11.98 -3.96
C ARG A 19 -34.17 11.56 -3.66
N ARG A 20 -33.96 10.29 -3.31
CA ARG A 20 -32.60 9.80 -3.06
C ARG A 20 -31.91 9.60 -4.39
N SER A 21 -30.64 10.00 -4.47
CA SER A 21 -29.83 9.70 -5.65
C SER A 21 -29.81 8.19 -5.88
N VAL A 22 -29.99 7.77 -7.13
CA VAL A 22 -29.95 6.35 -7.54
C VAL A 22 -28.51 5.86 -7.74
N ALA A 23 -27.54 6.78 -7.80
CA ALA A 23 -26.13 6.47 -8.03
C ALA A 23 -25.55 5.43 -7.04
N PRO A 24 -25.86 5.44 -5.73
CA PRO A 24 -25.39 4.41 -4.80
C PRO A 24 -25.87 3.01 -5.17
N PHE A 25 -27.10 2.84 -5.65
CA PHE A 25 -27.63 1.54 -6.07
C PHE A 25 -26.95 1.05 -7.35
N VAL A 26 -26.70 1.93 -8.31
CA VAL A 26 -25.97 1.57 -9.54
C VAL A 26 -24.55 1.15 -9.20
N LEU A 27 -23.85 1.91 -8.35
CA LEU A 27 -22.51 1.58 -7.88
C LEU A 27 -22.48 0.25 -7.12
N LEU A 28 -23.45 0.01 -6.22
CA LEU A 28 -23.58 -1.26 -5.49
C LEU A 28 -23.78 -2.44 -6.45
N ASN A 29 -24.66 -2.31 -7.44
CA ASN A 29 -24.94 -3.39 -8.38
C ASN A 29 -23.74 -3.68 -9.31
N ILE A 30 -23.04 -2.65 -9.78
CA ILE A 30 -21.79 -2.82 -10.53
C ILE A 30 -20.74 -3.52 -9.65
N PHE A 31 -20.64 -3.12 -8.38
CA PHE A 31 -19.75 -3.77 -7.42
C PHE A 31 -20.12 -5.25 -7.20
N LEU A 32 -21.40 -5.58 -7.02
CA LEU A 32 -21.86 -6.97 -6.88
C LEU A 32 -21.49 -7.81 -8.11
N ILE A 33 -21.74 -7.32 -9.33
CA ILE A 33 -21.35 -8.02 -10.57
C ILE A 33 -19.84 -8.22 -10.63
N LEU A 34 -19.06 -7.21 -10.26
CA LEU A 34 -17.60 -7.33 -10.24
C LEU A 34 -17.17 -8.42 -9.25
N VAL A 35 -17.77 -8.46 -8.06
CA VAL A 35 -17.52 -9.49 -7.05
C VAL A 35 -17.93 -10.88 -7.55
N GLU A 36 -19.08 -11.01 -8.22
CA GLU A 36 -19.53 -12.27 -8.85
C GLU A 36 -18.52 -12.78 -9.88
N VAL A 37 -18.09 -11.92 -10.81
CA VAL A 37 -17.10 -12.28 -11.85
C VAL A 37 -15.77 -12.68 -11.23
N LEU A 38 -15.28 -11.90 -10.26
CA LEU A 38 -14.04 -12.22 -9.53
C LEU A 38 -14.17 -13.53 -8.75
N TYR A 39 -15.34 -13.78 -8.17
CA TYR A 39 -15.59 -14.99 -7.40
C TYR A 39 -15.59 -16.23 -8.30
N ILE A 40 -16.31 -16.19 -9.42
CA ILE A 40 -16.28 -17.24 -10.45
C ILE A 40 -14.85 -17.45 -10.94
N PHE A 41 -14.17 -16.39 -11.35
CA PHE A 41 -12.79 -16.47 -11.85
C PHE A 41 -11.84 -17.14 -10.84
N SER A 42 -11.94 -16.75 -9.58
CA SER A 42 -11.10 -17.29 -8.49
C SER A 42 -11.38 -18.75 -8.13
N ARG A 43 -12.53 -19.29 -8.54
CA ARG A 43 -12.97 -20.66 -8.20
C ARG A 43 -13.13 -21.57 -9.40
N TYR A 44 -13.08 -21.04 -10.62
CA TYR A 44 -13.34 -21.76 -11.87
C TYR A 44 -12.52 -23.05 -12.06
N LYS A 45 -11.31 -23.10 -11.49
CA LYS A 45 -10.43 -24.29 -11.51
C LYS A 45 -10.97 -25.44 -10.65
N TYR A 46 -11.66 -25.15 -9.56
CA TYR A 46 -12.17 -26.13 -8.60
C TYR A 46 -13.58 -26.63 -8.95
N ILE A 47 -14.31 -25.87 -9.79
CA ILE A 47 -15.65 -26.22 -10.24
C ILE A 47 -15.57 -27.42 -11.19
N ASN A 48 -16.40 -28.42 -10.93
CA ASN A 48 -16.56 -29.61 -11.77
C ASN A 48 -16.96 -29.21 -13.21
N SER A 49 -16.70 -30.07 -14.19
CA SER A 49 -17.08 -29.78 -15.59
C SER A 49 -18.58 -29.48 -15.74
N GLU A 50 -19.37 -30.16 -14.93
CA GLU A 50 -20.83 -30.14 -14.91
C GLU A 50 -21.34 -29.60 -13.56
N ILE A 51 -22.25 -28.62 -13.61
CA ILE A 51 -22.79 -27.88 -12.46
C ILE A 51 -24.32 -27.91 -12.41
N PRO A 52 -24.95 -27.87 -11.22
CA PRO A 52 -26.39 -27.77 -11.05
C PRO A 52 -26.85 -26.32 -11.33
N PHE A 53 -26.91 -25.96 -12.60
CA PHE A 53 -27.37 -24.64 -13.04
C PHE A 53 -28.89 -24.67 -13.24
N TRP A 54 -29.62 -24.09 -12.27
CA TRP A 54 -31.08 -23.80 -12.31
C TRP A 54 -31.91 -24.86 -13.05
N PHE A 55 -32.00 -26.08 -12.48
CA PHE A 55 -32.89 -27.18 -12.87
C PHE A 55 -33.35 -27.14 -14.33
N ALA A 56 -32.40 -27.34 -15.26
CA ALA A 56 -32.71 -27.30 -16.67
C ALA A 56 -33.44 -28.61 -17.09
N LYS A 57 -34.77 -28.56 -17.04
CA LYS A 57 -35.81 -29.49 -17.55
C LYS A 57 -36.50 -30.39 -16.52
N SER A 58 -37.75 -30.74 -16.84
CA SER A 58 -38.78 -31.28 -15.97
C SER A 58 -38.61 -32.74 -15.49
N TRP A 59 -37.59 -33.51 -15.93
CA TRP A 59 -37.27 -34.86 -15.43
C TRP A 59 -35.91 -35.43 -15.92
N GLY A 60 -35.29 -36.34 -15.14
CA GLY A 60 -34.17 -37.23 -15.55
C GLY A 60 -32.80 -36.98 -14.88
N ASP A 61 -31.91 -37.99 -14.87
CA ASP A 61 -30.63 -38.06 -14.14
C ASP A 61 -29.46 -37.20 -14.72
N PHE A 62 -29.68 -36.45 -15.80
CA PHE A 62 -28.66 -35.64 -16.48
C PHE A 62 -28.93 -34.13 -16.34
N GLN A 63 -29.07 -33.63 -15.10
CA GLN A 63 -29.51 -32.25 -14.80
C GLN A 63 -28.38 -31.22 -14.67
N LEU A 64 -27.18 -31.55 -15.14
CA LEU A 64 -26.03 -30.68 -15.01
C LEU A 64 -25.77 -29.91 -16.30
N SER A 65 -25.25 -28.70 -16.15
CA SER A 65 -24.86 -27.82 -17.25
C SER A 65 -23.35 -27.63 -17.26
N PRO A 66 -22.75 -27.32 -18.42
CA PRO A 66 -21.35 -26.94 -18.50
C PRO A 66 -21.04 -25.76 -17.56
N LYS A 67 -19.94 -25.85 -16.82
CA LYS A 67 -19.51 -24.80 -15.87
C LYS A 67 -19.35 -23.40 -16.45
N GLY A 68 -19.20 -23.28 -17.78
CA GLY A 68 -19.16 -22.00 -18.49
C GLY A 68 -20.48 -21.21 -18.36
N HIS A 69 -21.61 -21.88 -18.16
CA HIS A 69 -22.92 -21.24 -18.00
C HIS A 69 -23.02 -20.41 -16.71
N LEU A 70 -22.10 -20.58 -15.76
CA LEU A 70 -22.07 -19.78 -14.54
C LEU A 70 -21.89 -18.28 -14.82
N TYR A 71 -21.22 -17.91 -15.93
CA TYR A 71 -21.06 -16.52 -16.36
C TYR A 71 -22.36 -15.88 -16.89
N TYR A 72 -23.44 -16.65 -17.10
CA TYR A 72 -24.74 -16.09 -17.48
C TYR A 72 -25.40 -15.32 -16.32
N LEU A 73 -25.09 -15.63 -15.06
CA LEU A 73 -25.61 -14.89 -13.90
C LEU A 73 -25.09 -13.44 -13.87
N PRO A 74 -23.77 -13.16 -13.90
CA PRO A 74 -23.29 -11.78 -13.94
C PRO A 74 -23.66 -11.07 -15.25
N ALA A 75 -23.79 -11.79 -16.36
CA ALA A 75 -24.23 -11.21 -17.63
C ALA A 75 -25.71 -10.77 -17.58
N THR A 76 -26.60 -11.57 -16.98
CA THR A 76 -28.02 -11.23 -16.78
C THR A 76 -28.17 -10.11 -15.75
N ALA A 77 -27.38 -10.10 -14.69
CA ALA A 77 -27.27 -8.98 -13.74
C ALA A 77 -26.94 -7.66 -14.46
N PHE A 78 -25.92 -7.68 -15.33
CA PHE A 78 -25.52 -6.51 -16.11
C PHE A 78 -26.63 -6.05 -17.05
N PHE A 79 -27.25 -7.00 -17.76
CA PHE A 79 -28.39 -6.73 -18.64
C PHE A 79 -29.54 -6.05 -17.87
N LEU A 80 -29.88 -6.52 -16.67
CA LEU A 80 -30.91 -5.89 -15.83
C LEU A 80 -30.56 -4.46 -15.43
N ILE A 81 -29.29 -4.14 -15.16
CA ILE A 81 -28.86 -2.75 -14.88
C ILE A 81 -29.07 -1.87 -16.12
N VAL A 82 -28.70 -2.35 -17.30
CA VAL A 82 -28.85 -1.59 -18.57
C VAL A 82 -30.32 -1.37 -18.90
N VAL A 83 -31.14 -2.42 -18.76
CA VAL A 83 -32.61 -2.34 -18.95
C VAL A 83 -33.23 -1.38 -17.94
N ALA A 84 -32.86 -1.47 -16.66
CA ALA A 84 -33.32 -0.53 -15.64
C ALA A 84 -32.91 0.91 -15.96
N GLY A 85 -31.69 1.15 -16.43
CA GLY A 85 -31.24 2.47 -16.89
C GLY A 85 -32.06 3.00 -18.06
N SER A 86 -32.36 2.13 -19.04
CA SER A 86 -33.18 2.46 -20.22
C SER A 86 -34.63 2.76 -19.83
N ILE A 87 -35.22 1.96 -18.96
CA ILE A 87 -36.57 2.15 -18.41
C ILE A 87 -36.65 3.48 -17.65
N ARG A 88 -35.63 3.83 -16.85
CA ARG A 88 -35.55 5.14 -16.17
C ARG A 88 -35.47 6.30 -17.18
N TYR A 89 -34.71 6.14 -18.26
CA TYR A 89 -34.60 7.16 -19.31
C TYR A 89 -35.92 7.38 -20.06
N VAL A 90 -36.68 6.30 -20.30
CA VAL A 90 -37.97 6.33 -21.00
C VAL A 90 -39.13 6.74 -20.09
N ASN A 91 -38.95 6.73 -18.76
CA ASN A 91 -39.98 7.04 -17.77
C ASN A 91 -40.43 8.53 -17.81
N ARG A 92 -41.21 8.88 -18.84
CA ARG A 92 -41.93 10.17 -18.99
C ARG A 92 -43.21 10.25 -18.13
N LEU A 93 -43.54 9.22 -17.34
CA LEU A 93 -44.82 9.08 -16.63
C LEU A 93 -44.84 9.64 -15.19
N TYR A 94 -43.80 10.39 -14.76
CA TYR A 94 -43.77 11.13 -13.48
C TYR A 94 -44.15 10.33 -12.21
N LEU A 95 -43.97 9.01 -12.19
CA LEU A 95 -44.15 8.22 -10.97
C LEU A 95 -43.04 8.53 -9.96
N ARG A 96 -43.41 9.15 -8.83
CA ARG A 96 -42.50 9.72 -7.82
C ARG A 96 -41.43 8.74 -7.29
N TYR A 97 -41.77 7.45 -7.16
CA TYR A 97 -40.94 6.41 -6.52
C TYR A 97 -40.45 5.31 -7.48
N PHE A 98 -40.74 5.42 -8.78
CA PHE A 98 -40.49 4.34 -9.73
C PHE A 98 -39.00 4.00 -9.86
N ASP A 99 -38.13 5.01 -9.92
CA ASP A 99 -36.69 4.80 -10.06
C ASP A 99 -36.09 4.09 -8.85
N GLU A 100 -36.59 4.40 -7.65
CA GLU A 100 -36.19 3.75 -6.40
C GLU A 100 -36.66 2.30 -6.39
N ILE A 101 -37.93 2.04 -6.71
CA ILE A 101 -38.50 0.68 -6.78
C ILE A 101 -37.70 -0.20 -7.77
N VAL A 102 -37.43 0.30 -8.97
CA VAL A 102 -36.61 -0.40 -9.97
C VAL A 102 -35.20 -0.67 -9.43
N SER A 103 -34.60 0.28 -8.71
CA SER A 103 -33.26 0.10 -8.12
C SER A 103 -33.24 -0.96 -7.03
N TYR A 104 -34.20 -0.94 -6.12
CA TYR A 104 -34.34 -1.97 -5.09
C TYR A 104 -34.57 -3.34 -5.69
N PHE A 105 -35.45 -3.44 -6.69
CA PHE A 105 -35.71 -4.70 -7.38
C PHE A 105 -34.45 -5.28 -8.03
N VAL A 106 -33.72 -4.48 -8.81
CA VAL A 106 -32.45 -4.93 -9.43
C VAL A 106 -31.42 -5.34 -8.37
N SER A 107 -31.30 -4.57 -7.28
CA SER A 107 -30.40 -4.92 -6.18
C SER A 107 -30.76 -6.24 -5.50
N ILE A 108 -32.05 -6.49 -5.24
CA ILE A 108 -32.51 -7.75 -4.65
C ILE A 108 -32.20 -8.92 -5.58
N VAL A 109 -32.50 -8.79 -6.87
CA VAL A 109 -32.22 -9.84 -7.87
C VAL A 109 -30.72 -10.16 -7.96
N ASN A 110 -29.86 -9.13 -7.98
CA ASN A 110 -28.40 -9.34 -8.00
C ASN A 110 -27.90 -10.02 -6.71
N VAL A 111 -28.47 -9.73 -5.55
CA VAL A 111 -28.13 -10.47 -4.31
C VAL A 111 -28.50 -11.95 -4.44
N PHE A 112 -29.65 -12.28 -5.06
CA PHE A 112 -30.02 -13.67 -5.33
C PHE A 112 -29.11 -14.34 -6.36
N PHE A 113 -28.63 -13.62 -7.37
CA PHE A 113 -27.64 -14.14 -8.33
C PHE A 113 -26.31 -14.43 -7.65
N PHE A 114 -25.82 -13.50 -6.83
CA PHE A 114 -24.63 -13.73 -6.01
C PHE A 114 -24.79 -14.96 -5.10
N TYR A 115 -25.92 -15.09 -4.40
CA TYR A 115 -26.21 -16.27 -3.58
C TYR A 115 -26.27 -17.56 -4.42
N SER A 116 -26.85 -17.51 -5.61
CA SER A 116 -26.91 -18.66 -6.53
C SER A 116 -25.51 -19.10 -6.95
N ILE A 117 -24.64 -18.16 -7.32
CA ILE A 117 -23.23 -18.45 -7.65
C ILE A 117 -22.54 -19.09 -6.44
N TYR A 118 -22.71 -18.51 -5.25
CA TYR A 118 -22.18 -19.06 -4.01
C TYR A 118 -22.65 -20.50 -3.77
N TYR A 119 -23.95 -20.75 -3.84
CA TYR A 119 -24.50 -22.08 -3.63
C TYR A 119 -23.97 -23.10 -4.65
N ILE A 120 -23.95 -22.75 -5.93
CA ILE A 120 -23.47 -23.63 -7.01
C ILE A 120 -21.99 -23.95 -6.82
N ILE A 121 -21.16 -22.94 -6.54
CA ILE A 121 -19.72 -23.14 -6.33
C ILE A 121 -19.48 -24.02 -5.10
N GLN A 122 -20.20 -23.82 -4.00
CA GLN A 122 -20.04 -24.66 -2.81
C GLN A 122 -20.50 -26.11 -3.04
N SER A 123 -21.56 -26.31 -3.82
CA SER A 123 -22.16 -27.64 -4.03
C SER A 123 -21.48 -28.46 -5.12
N ALA A 124 -20.87 -27.80 -6.12
CA ALA A 124 -20.35 -28.44 -7.33
C ALA A 124 -18.86 -28.16 -7.58
N SER A 125 -18.10 -27.87 -6.52
CA SER A 125 -16.64 -27.78 -6.58
C SER A 125 -15.99 -28.85 -5.73
N LEU A 126 -14.80 -29.27 -6.16
CA LEU A 126 -13.86 -29.99 -5.30
C LEU A 126 -13.49 -29.11 -4.08
N PRO A 127 -13.10 -29.70 -2.94
CA PRO A 127 -12.60 -28.94 -1.81
C PRO A 127 -11.56 -27.90 -2.24
N PHE A 128 -11.87 -26.63 -1.98
CA PHE A 128 -11.03 -25.50 -2.35
C PHE A 128 -10.65 -24.71 -1.10
N PRO A 129 -9.47 -24.07 -1.11
CA PRO A 129 -9.02 -23.29 0.04
C PRO A 129 -9.97 -22.09 0.29
N PRO A 130 -10.19 -21.72 1.56
CA PRO A 130 -10.97 -20.53 1.89
C PRO A 130 -10.36 -19.28 1.25
N PHE A 131 -11.17 -18.24 0.98
CA PHE A 131 -10.68 -16.97 0.43
C PHE A 131 -9.60 -16.33 1.28
N ILE A 132 -9.86 -16.34 2.58
CA ILE A 132 -8.93 -15.89 3.60
C ILE A 132 -8.52 -17.15 4.34
N SER A 133 -7.29 -17.61 4.08
CA SER A 133 -6.69 -18.67 4.87
C SER A 133 -6.75 -18.33 6.37
N ALA A 134 -7.01 -19.32 7.23
CA ALA A 134 -6.92 -19.16 8.68
C ALA A 134 -5.55 -18.59 9.11
N LYS A 135 -4.51 -18.80 8.30
CA LYS A 135 -3.18 -18.19 8.45
C LYS A 135 -3.26 -16.66 8.57
N PHE A 136 -4.11 -15.99 7.78
CA PHE A 136 -4.27 -14.53 7.85
C PHE A 136 -4.94 -14.06 9.14
N LEU A 137 -5.82 -14.87 9.75
CA LEU A 137 -6.44 -14.54 11.03
C LEU A 137 -5.40 -14.44 12.15
N THR A 138 -4.28 -15.18 12.05
CA THR A 138 -3.17 -15.10 13.01
C THR A 138 -2.46 -13.74 12.99
N LEU A 139 -2.61 -12.96 11.92
CA LEU A 139 -2.03 -11.62 11.78
C LEU A 139 -2.93 -10.50 12.36
N VAL A 140 -4.20 -10.80 12.64
CA VAL A 140 -5.15 -9.80 13.16
C VAL A 140 -4.72 -9.28 14.55
N PRO A 141 -4.35 -10.13 15.53
CA PRO A 141 -3.87 -9.64 16.83
C PRO A 141 -2.65 -8.70 16.74
N PRO A 142 -1.53 -9.04 16.08
CA PRO A 142 -0.39 -8.13 16.00
C PRO A 142 -0.69 -6.84 15.23
N PHE A 143 -1.50 -6.91 14.16
CA PHE A 143 -1.95 -5.73 13.43
C PHE A 143 -2.78 -4.78 14.30
N THR A 144 -3.80 -5.32 14.99
CA THR A 144 -4.72 -4.51 15.80
C THR A 144 -4.01 -3.93 17.02
N ALA A 145 -3.15 -4.71 17.68
CA ALA A 145 -2.31 -4.22 18.78
C ALA A 145 -1.46 -3.03 18.35
N ALA A 146 -0.78 -3.09 17.19
CA ALA A 146 0.03 -2.00 16.67
C ALA A 146 -0.80 -0.77 16.28
N PHE A 147 -1.94 -0.98 15.64
CA PHE A 147 -2.87 0.10 15.29
C PHE A 147 -3.34 0.87 16.52
N PHE A 148 -3.84 0.16 17.54
CA PHE A 148 -4.34 0.80 18.75
C PHE A 148 -3.21 1.40 19.60
N ALA A 149 -2.05 0.76 19.68
CA ALA A 149 -0.89 1.33 20.37
C ALA A 149 -0.51 2.70 19.80
N ILE A 150 -0.37 2.81 18.46
CA ILE A 150 -0.11 4.11 17.83
C ILE A 150 -1.27 5.08 18.06
N TYR A 151 -2.51 4.63 17.83
CA TYR A 151 -3.69 5.49 17.95
C TYR A 151 -3.81 6.12 19.35
N VAL A 152 -3.46 5.38 20.40
CA VAL A 152 -3.52 5.83 21.79
C VAL A 152 -2.29 6.65 22.17
N ILE A 153 -1.08 6.26 21.78
CA ILE A 153 0.18 6.88 22.24
C ILE A 153 0.47 8.20 21.51
N LEU A 154 0.11 8.30 20.24
CA LEU A 154 0.44 9.45 19.41
C LEU A 154 -0.08 10.80 19.93
N PRO A 155 -1.30 10.96 20.47
CA PRO A 155 -1.71 12.23 21.08
C PRO A 155 -0.82 12.67 22.26
N TYR A 156 -0.47 11.75 23.17
CA TYR A 156 0.43 12.06 24.29
C TYR A 156 1.83 12.43 23.81
N PHE A 157 2.32 11.78 22.76
CA PHE A 157 3.60 12.12 22.17
C PHE A 157 3.58 13.49 21.47
N ILE A 158 2.47 13.86 20.84
CA ILE A 158 2.28 15.20 20.25
C ILE A 158 2.36 16.26 21.36
N ASP A 159 1.67 16.07 22.47
CA ASP A 159 1.72 16.99 23.62
C ASP A 159 3.14 17.09 24.19
N LEU A 160 3.84 15.95 24.31
CA LEU A 160 5.25 15.91 24.73
C LEU A 160 6.15 16.67 23.75
N ALA A 161 5.95 16.50 22.44
CA ALA A 161 6.71 17.18 21.40
C ALA A 161 6.52 18.70 21.46
N HIS A 162 5.29 19.17 21.69
CA HIS A 162 5.03 20.59 21.93
C HIS A 162 5.72 21.10 23.20
N TRP A 163 5.63 20.36 24.31
CA TRP A 163 6.28 20.72 25.57
C TRP A 163 7.81 20.80 25.45
N LYS A 164 8.42 19.86 24.73
CA LYS A 164 9.86 19.81 24.45
C LYS A 164 10.31 20.68 23.26
N ARG A 165 9.40 21.45 22.64
CA ARG A 165 9.67 22.27 21.45
C ARG A 165 10.24 21.47 20.26
N LEU A 166 9.91 20.17 20.17
CA LEU A 166 10.20 19.32 19.01
C LEU A 166 9.17 19.57 17.90
N VAL A 167 9.10 20.82 17.45
CA VAL A 167 8.07 21.31 16.53
C VAL A 167 8.75 22.04 15.39
N THR A 168 8.34 21.74 14.15
CA THR A 168 8.77 22.51 12.98
C THR A 168 7.81 23.66 12.75
N ASP A 169 8.33 24.88 12.93
CA ASP A 169 7.60 26.12 12.67
C ASP A 169 8.03 26.71 11.31
N PRO A 170 7.10 26.89 10.34
CA PRO A 170 7.42 27.48 9.04
C PRO A 170 7.83 28.97 9.09
N GLY A 171 7.53 29.69 10.18
CA GLY A 171 7.98 31.07 10.39
C GLY A 171 9.45 31.17 10.83
N ILE A 172 10.00 30.10 11.40
CA ILE A 172 11.37 30.05 11.95
C ILE A 172 12.29 29.19 11.06
N HIS A 173 11.78 28.06 10.58
CA HIS A 173 12.56 27.07 9.83
C HIS A 173 12.25 27.18 8.34
N THR A 174 13.28 27.36 7.51
CA THR A 174 13.12 27.43 6.06
C THR A 174 13.55 26.13 5.40
N HIS A 175 12.72 25.59 4.51
CA HIS A 175 13.07 24.44 3.67
C HIS A 175 12.47 24.63 2.26
N PRO A 176 13.22 24.34 1.17
CA PRO A 176 12.75 24.59 -0.20
C PRO A 176 11.42 23.90 -0.55
N ALA A 177 11.13 22.78 0.11
CA ALA A 177 9.96 21.92 -0.10
C ALA A 177 8.93 22.01 1.05
N MET A 178 8.98 23.03 1.91
CA MET A 178 8.04 23.16 3.03
C MET A 178 6.60 23.39 2.56
N LEU A 179 5.66 22.61 3.10
CA LEU A 179 4.21 22.72 2.84
C LEU A 179 3.40 23.08 4.10
N LEU A 180 4.03 23.07 5.28
CA LEU A 180 3.37 23.41 6.53
C LEU A 180 2.89 24.85 6.51
N ARG A 181 1.65 25.06 6.95
CA ARG A 181 1.06 26.39 7.18
C ARG A 181 1.12 26.80 8.64
N GLU A 182 1.13 25.82 9.53
CA GLU A 182 1.13 25.98 10.98
C GLU A 182 2.21 25.09 11.58
N PRO A 183 2.71 25.40 12.80
CA PRO A 183 3.69 24.57 13.48
C PRO A 183 3.16 23.14 13.70
N SER A 184 3.97 22.14 13.34
CA SER A 184 3.62 20.72 13.50
C SER A 184 4.69 19.98 14.30
N ALA A 185 4.24 19.06 15.17
CA ALA A 185 5.14 18.19 15.93
C ALA A 185 5.99 17.31 14.99
N ARG A 186 7.20 16.93 15.43
CA ARG A 186 8.10 15.99 14.76
C ARG A 186 8.34 14.74 15.61
N GLY A 187 8.99 13.72 15.05
CA GLY A 187 9.33 12.48 15.75
C GLY A 187 8.34 11.33 15.54
N GLY A 188 7.40 11.42 14.60
CA GLY A 188 6.46 10.31 14.33
C GLY A 188 7.16 8.99 13.96
N GLY A 189 8.28 9.06 13.24
CA GLY A 189 9.07 7.88 12.89
C GLY A 189 9.78 7.22 14.08
N PHE A 190 10.14 7.98 15.12
CA PHE A 190 10.64 7.43 16.39
C PHE A 190 9.54 6.61 17.08
N VAL A 191 8.33 7.15 17.19
CA VAL A 191 7.19 6.43 17.78
C VAL A 191 6.88 5.15 17.00
N TYR A 192 6.89 5.22 15.66
CA TYR A 192 6.74 4.04 14.81
C TYR A 192 7.80 2.97 15.14
N ALA A 193 9.07 3.35 15.20
CA ALA A 193 10.18 2.43 15.42
C ALA A 193 10.10 1.74 16.80
N ILE A 194 9.79 2.49 17.86
CA ILE A 194 9.65 1.95 19.21
C ILE A 194 8.47 1.00 19.32
N ILE A 195 7.30 1.35 18.78
CA ILE A 195 6.12 0.48 18.82
C ILE A 195 6.33 -0.77 17.99
N PHE A 196 6.93 -0.64 16.81
CA PHE A 196 7.31 -1.79 16.00
C PHE A 196 8.24 -2.74 16.76
N LEU A 197 9.28 -2.21 17.41
CA LEU A 197 10.26 -3.00 18.15
C LEU A 197 9.63 -3.70 19.36
N LEU A 198 8.88 -2.97 20.20
CA LEU A 198 8.24 -3.51 21.40
C LEU A 198 7.24 -4.62 21.06
N LEU A 199 6.38 -4.38 20.06
CA LEU A 199 5.40 -5.39 19.65
C LEU A 199 6.04 -6.57 18.93
N SER A 200 7.10 -6.35 18.14
CA SER A 200 7.80 -7.47 17.51
C SER A 200 8.44 -8.38 18.57
N ILE A 201 9.05 -7.80 19.60
CA ILE A 201 9.59 -8.56 20.74
C ILE A 201 8.47 -9.27 21.50
N LEU A 202 7.32 -8.62 21.72
CA LEU A 202 6.18 -9.22 22.42
C LEU A 202 5.60 -10.44 21.68
N PHE A 203 5.41 -10.34 20.37
CA PHE A 203 4.79 -11.41 19.57
C PHE A 203 5.76 -12.49 19.10
N LEU A 204 7.04 -12.18 18.92
CA LEU A 204 8.04 -13.07 18.30
C LEU A 204 9.24 -13.41 19.21
N GLY A 205 9.42 -12.69 20.31
CA GLY A 205 10.59 -12.82 21.19
C GLY A 205 11.89 -12.29 20.56
N ILE A 206 13.02 -12.55 21.23
CA ILE A 206 14.37 -12.10 20.84
C ILE A 206 15.15 -13.26 20.21
N GLY A 207 14.59 -13.86 19.15
CA GLY A 207 15.28 -14.91 18.39
C GLY A 207 16.48 -14.36 17.60
N LYS A 208 17.54 -15.17 17.43
CA LYS A 208 18.79 -14.77 16.72
C LYS A 208 18.54 -14.20 15.32
N GLN A 209 17.55 -14.74 14.62
CA GLN A 209 17.16 -14.32 13.27
C GLN A 209 16.57 -12.90 13.17
N PHE A 210 16.08 -12.31 14.27
CA PHE A 210 15.46 -10.97 14.26
C PHE A 210 16.33 -9.88 14.89
N GLN A 211 17.41 -10.26 15.58
CA GLN A 211 18.28 -9.34 16.32
C GLN A 211 18.88 -8.26 15.41
N GLY A 212 19.24 -8.62 14.17
CA GLY A 212 19.73 -7.67 13.17
C GLY A 212 18.70 -6.58 12.87
N ILE A 213 17.45 -6.96 12.58
CA ILE A 213 16.37 -6.00 12.31
C ILE A 213 16.08 -5.14 13.55
N TYR A 214 15.98 -5.74 14.73
CA TYR A 214 15.68 -5.00 15.96
C TYR A 214 16.75 -3.98 16.30
N LEU A 215 18.03 -4.36 16.22
CA LEU A 215 19.14 -3.45 16.49
C LEU A 215 19.19 -2.32 15.46
N SER A 216 19.01 -2.63 14.18
CA SER A 216 18.94 -1.61 13.11
C SER A 216 17.79 -0.62 13.30
N VAL A 217 16.59 -1.10 13.65
CA VAL A 217 15.42 -0.24 13.93
C VAL A 217 15.67 0.63 15.17
N PHE A 218 16.27 0.07 16.22
CA PHE A 218 16.63 0.81 17.42
C PHE A 218 17.65 1.92 17.16
N MET A 219 18.72 1.61 16.42
CA MET A 219 19.74 2.59 16.00
C MET A 219 19.11 3.72 15.18
N LEU A 220 18.19 3.40 14.26
CA LEU A 220 17.46 4.41 13.48
C LEU A 220 16.46 5.22 14.30
N ALA A 221 15.86 4.63 15.35
CA ALA A 221 15.01 5.39 16.26
C ALA A 221 15.82 6.48 16.96
N ILE A 222 17.01 6.13 17.48
CA ILE A 222 17.93 7.07 18.11
C ILE A 222 18.41 8.12 17.12
N LEU A 223 18.92 7.70 15.95
CA LEU A 223 19.39 8.62 14.93
C LEU A 223 18.26 9.56 14.46
N GLY A 224 17.05 9.04 14.30
CA GLY A 224 15.86 9.78 13.92
C GLY A 224 15.47 10.87 14.90
N ILE A 225 15.43 10.56 16.20
CA ILE A 225 15.06 11.57 17.20
C ILE A 225 16.16 12.62 17.39
N ILE A 226 17.44 12.24 17.29
CA ILE A 226 18.56 13.18 17.37
C ILE A 226 18.54 14.12 16.16
N ASP A 227 18.31 13.61 14.95
CA ASP A 227 18.23 14.42 13.73
C ASP A 227 17.00 15.36 13.76
N ASP A 228 15.84 14.87 14.18
CA ASP A 228 14.64 15.70 14.34
C ASP A 228 14.83 16.80 15.39
N PHE A 229 15.52 16.49 16.50
CA PHE A 229 15.88 17.47 17.52
C PHE A 229 16.85 18.52 16.98
N GLN A 230 17.90 18.10 16.29
CA GLN A 230 18.88 18.99 15.65
C GLN A 230 18.21 19.93 14.65
N ASN A 231 17.33 19.43 13.79
CA ASN A 231 16.64 20.24 12.80
C ASN A 231 15.62 21.23 13.41
N THR A 232 15.17 21.01 14.66
CA THR A 232 14.27 21.94 15.39
C THR A 232 15.02 22.88 16.34
N HIS A 233 16.26 22.54 16.69
CA HIS A 233 17.15 23.34 17.53
C HIS A 233 18.48 23.60 16.80
N PRO A 234 18.52 24.58 15.88
CA PRO A 234 19.71 24.86 15.05
C PRO A 234 20.97 25.24 15.85
N THR A 235 20.81 25.65 17.11
CA THR A 235 21.91 25.97 18.05
C THR A 235 22.45 24.75 18.81
N SER A 236 21.94 23.54 18.54
CA SER A 236 22.37 22.32 19.21
C SER A 236 23.78 21.86 18.80
N GLU A 237 24.46 21.14 19.70
CA GLU A 237 25.80 20.57 19.47
C GLU A 237 25.81 19.49 18.36
N PHE A 238 24.64 18.95 18.00
CA PHE A 238 24.50 17.89 17.00
C PHE A 238 24.50 18.39 15.55
N ARG A 239 24.86 19.66 15.31
CA ARG A 239 24.87 20.28 13.98
C ARG A 239 25.67 19.52 12.92
N VAL A 240 26.63 18.70 13.32
CA VAL A 240 27.39 17.83 12.40
C VAL A 240 26.46 16.92 11.57
N LEU A 241 25.29 16.56 12.10
CA LEU A 241 24.27 15.78 11.39
C LEU A 241 23.62 16.53 10.22
N GLU A 242 23.77 17.86 10.09
CA GLU A 242 23.31 18.59 8.89
C GLU A 242 24.02 18.10 7.61
N ASN A 243 25.23 17.54 7.76
CA ASN A 243 26.01 17.06 6.62
C ASN A 243 25.35 15.82 5.98
N PRO A 244 24.88 15.91 4.72
CA PRO A 244 24.21 14.79 4.05
C PRO A 244 25.09 13.55 3.91
N PHE A 245 26.41 13.71 3.79
CA PHE A 245 27.34 12.60 3.69
C PHE A 245 27.48 11.85 5.02
N LEU A 246 27.52 12.57 6.14
CA LEU A 246 27.56 11.93 7.46
C LEU A 246 26.24 11.19 7.73
N ARG A 247 25.09 11.80 7.42
CA ARG A 247 23.79 11.11 7.51
C ARG A 247 23.82 9.81 6.72
N LEU A 248 24.28 9.86 5.46
CA LEU A 248 24.37 8.67 4.62
C LEU A 248 25.29 7.59 5.22
N LEU A 249 26.46 7.96 5.73
CA LEU A 249 27.38 7.03 6.41
C LEU A 249 26.73 6.37 7.64
N LEU A 250 26.01 7.15 8.45
CA LEU A 250 25.29 6.64 9.61
C LEU A 250 24.14 5.70 9.22
N LEU A 251 23.47 5.94 8.09
CA LEU A 251 22.48 4.99 7.56
C LEU A 251 23.14 3.66 7.19
N PHE A 252 24.31 3.69 6.53
CA PHE A 252 25.10 2.48 6.25
C PHE A 252 25.47 1.72 7.54
N LEU A 253 25.91 2.44 8.58
CA LEU A 253 26.19 1.87 9.90
C LEU A 253 24.96 1.21 10.52
N CYS A 254 23.79 1.84 10.42
CA CYS A 254 22.53 1.29 10.93
C CYS A 254 22.08 0.02 10.18
N VAL A 255 22.55 -0.22 8.95
CA VAL A 255 22.21 -1.42 8.16
C VAL A 255 23.15 -2.59 8.45
N LEU A 256 24.34 -2.36 9.01
CA LEU A 256 25.30 -3.44 9.32
C LEU A 256 24.72 -4.59 10.15
N PRO A 257 23.91 -4.38 11.21
CA PRO A 257 23.32 -5.49 11.98
C PRO A 257 22.48 -6.45 11.13
N ILE A 258 21.76 -5.95 10.13
CA ILE A 258 20.99 -6.79 9.18
C ILE A 258 21.94 -7.68 8.37
N ILE A 259 23.02 -7.11 7.85
CA ILE A 259 24.01 -7.85 7.05
C ILE A 259 24.70 -8.91 7.91
N LEU A 260 25.11 -8.56 9.14
CA LEU A 260 25.75 -9.46 10.09
C LEU A 260 24.82 -10.58 10.56
N SER A 261 23.49 -10.36 10.53
CA SER A 261 22.50 -11.40 10.82
C SER A 261 22.30 -12.41 9.67
N GLY A 262 22.96 -12.21 8.52
CA GLY A 262 22.86 -13.08 7.34
C GLY A 262 21.68 -12.76 6.42
N LEU A 263 20.93 -11.68 6.68
CA LEU A 263 19.82 -11.24 5.84
C LEU A 263 20.39 -10.48 4.63
N VAL A 264 20.72 -11.26 3.59
CA VAL A 264 21.33 -10.76 2.35
C VAL A 264 20.65 -11.35 1.12
N VAL A 265 20.62 -10.57 0.03
CA VAL A 265 20.13 -11.04 -1.27
C VAL A 265 21.12 -12.04 -1.85
N SER A 266 20.73 -13.32 -1.87
CA SER A 266 21.54 -14.43 -2.37
C SER A 266 21.43 -14.62 -3.88
N THR A 267 20.26 -14.34 -4.46
CA THR A 267 19.96 -14.53 -5.88
C THR A 267 19.25 -13.34 -6.50
N VAL A 268 19.56 -13.05 -7.77
CA VAL A 268 18.87 -12.04 -8.58
C VAL A 268 18.34 -12.68 -9.87
N SER A 269 17.06 -12.47 -10.16
CA SER A 269 16.44 -12.96 -11.38
C SER A 269 16.77 -12.04 -12.56
N VAL A 270 17.30 -12.61 -13.65
CA VAL A 270 17.61 -11.87 -14.87
C VAL A 270 16.46 -12.05 -15.88
N PRO A 271 16.09 -11.01 -16.67
CA PRO A 271 14.90 -11.06 -17.53
C PRO A 271 14.96 -12.06 -18.68
N PHE A 272 16.16 -12.55 -19.02
CA PHE A 272 16.42 -13.42 -20.18
C PHE A 272 17.21 -14.68 -19.84
N ASP A 273 17.80 -14.80 -18.64
CA ASP A 273 18.73 -15.89 -18.32
C ASP A 273 18.76 -16.25 -16.82
N GLY A 274 17.83 -17.11 -16.41
CA GLY A 274 17.85 -17.77 -15.10
C GLY A 274 18.01 -16.84 -13.87
N PHE A 275 18.75 -17.35 -12.88
CA PHE A 275 19.10 -16.65 -11.64
C PHE A 275 20.63 -16.50 -11.57
N VAL A 276 21.09 -15.33 -11.15
CA VAL A 276 22.50 -15.09 -10.83
C VAL A 276 22.68 -15.25 -9.32
N GLU A 277 23.50 -16.22 -8.93
CA GLU A 277 23.94 -16.41 -7.56
C GLU A 277 25.05 -15.42 -7.21
N LEU A 278 24.80 -14.60 -6.19
CA LEU A 278 25.70 -13.53 -5.75
C LEU A 278 26.66 -13.96 -4.63
N GLY A 279 26.49 -15.18 -4.10
CA GLY A 279 27.22 -15.69 -2.94
C GLY A 279 28.62 -16.26 -3.20
N LYS A 280 29.13 -16.21 -4.44
CA LYS A 280 30.38 -16.91 -4.83
C LYS A 280 31.65 -16.36 -4.17
N ILE A 281 31.67 -15.08 -3.78
CA ILE A 281 32.80 -14.44 -3.10
C ILE A 281 32.37 -14.14 -1.65
N SER A 282 32.97 -14.84 -0.69
CA SER A 282 32.69 -14.64 0.74
C SER A 282 33.96 -14.32 1.53
N ILE A 283 33.81 -13.52 2.58
CA ILE A 283 34.84 -13.24 3.59
C ILE A 283 34.33 -13.79 4.92
N SER A 284 35.16 -14.54 5.63
CA SER A 284 34.84 -15.03 6.97
C SER A 284 35.28 -14.01 8.02
N VAL A 285 34.33 -13.54 8.83
CA VAL A 285 34.60 -12.69 10.00
C VAL A 285 34.22 -13.50 11.24
N GLY A 286 35.21 -14.08 11.92
CA GLY A 286 34.97 -15.02 13.01
C GLY A 286 34.27 -16.29 12.50
N SER A 287 33.13 -16.65 13.09
CA SER A 287 32.29 -17.79 12.70
C SER A 287 31.25 -17.46 11.62
N VAL A 288 31.18 -16.21 11.14
CA VAL A 288 30.19 -15.76 10.17
C VAL A 288 30.84 -15.59 8.79
N SER A 289 30.37 -16.36 7.80
CA SER A 289 30.75 -16.17 6.41
C SER A 289 29.81 -15.17 5.74
N ILE A 290 30.35 -14.04 5.28
CA ILE A 290 29.58 -12.96 4.66
C ILE A 290 29.86 -12.95 3.15
N PRO A 291 28.85 -13.20 2.30
CA PRO A 291 29.00 -13.03 0.85
C PRO A 291 29.14 -11.54 0.52
N VAL A 292 30.32 -11.12 0.08
CA VAL A 292 30.70 -9.71 -0.05
C VAL A 292 29.82 -8.98 -1.06
N VAL A 293 29.60 -9.59 -2.22
CA VAL A 293 28.81 -8.99 -3.31
C VAL A 293 27.34 -8.85 -2.89
N SER A 294 26.77 -9.91 -2.32
CA SER A 294 25.42 -9.90 -1.76
C SER A 294 25.27 -8.87 -0.64
N ALA A 295 26.25 -8.76 0.26
CA ALA A 295 26.23 -7.81 1.37
C ALA A 295 26.24 -6.37 0.87
N ILE A 296 27.14 -6.02 -0.05
CA ILE A 296 27.22 -4.66 -0.63
C ILE A 296 25.94 -4.31 -1.37
N LEU A 297 25.44 -5.21 -2.22
CA LEU A 297 24.19 -4.98 -2.96
C LEU A 297 23.00 -4.82 -2.03
N THR A 298 22.88 -5.67 -1.01
CA THR A 298 21.81 -5.58 -0.01
C THR A 298 21.89 -4.27 0.76
N MET A 299 23.09 -3.87 1.16
CA MET A 299 23.31 -2.65 1.92
C MET A 299 22.95 -1.40 1.10
N VAL A 300 23.42 -1.32 -0.15
CA VAL A 300 23.05 -0.23 -1.08
C VAL A 300 21.54 -0.23 -1.32
N TRP A 301 20.94 -1.40 -1.53
CA TRP A 301 19.51 -1.55 -1.74
C TRP A 301 18.68 -1.05 -0.55
N VAL A 302 19.00 -1.48 0.66
CA VAL A 302 18.29 -1.10 1.88
C VAL A 302 18.42 0.40 2.12
N VAL A 303 19.64 0.96 2.04
CA VAL A 303 19.87 2.41 2.22
C VAL A 303 19.14 3.22 1.14
N TRP A 304 19.10 2.73 -0.10
CA TRP A 304 18.34 3.35 -1.18
C TRP A 304 16.85 3.38 -0.86
N LEU A 305 16.26 2.24 -0.46
CA LEU A 305 14.83 2.17 -0.14
C LEU A 305 14.46 3.06 1.06
N MET A 306 15.31 3.12 2.07
CA MET A 306 15.15 4.03 3.21
C MET A 306 15.03 5.48 2.75
N ASN A 307 15.99 5.94 1.94
CA ASN A 307 15.99 7.30 1.41
C ASN A 307 14.82 7.55 0.45
N ALA A 308 14.54 6.63 -0.47
CA ALA A 308 13.47 6.79 -1.46
C ALA A 308 12.10 6.95 -0.80
N LEU A 309 11.81 6.15 0.21
CA LEU A 309 10.58 6.27 1.00
C LEU A 309 10.58 7.55 1.83
N SER A 310 11.69 7.89 2.49
CA SER A 310 11.80 9.12 3.29
C SER A 310 11.66 10.40 2.45
N TRP A 311 12.19 10.44 1.22
CA TRP A 311 12.01 11.59 0.32
C TRP A 311 10.59 11.69 -0.23
N SER A 312 9.88 10.57 -0.30
CA SER A 312 8.47 10.56 -0.69
C SER A 312 7.55 11.13 0.40
N ASN A 313 8.00 11.17 1.65
CA ASN A 313 7.27 11.70 2.81
C ASN A 313 7.18 13.25 2.82
N GLY A 314 6.60 13.82 1.76
CA GLY A 314 6.42 15.27 1.60
C GLY A 314 4.98 15.74 1.68
N ILE A 315 3.99 14.84 1.77
CA ILE A 315 2.55 15.14 1.75
C ILE A 315 1.85 14.47 2.94
N ASP A 316 0.99 15.25 3.61
CA ASP A 316 0.15 14.76 4.72
C ASP A 316 -0.67 13.52 4.32
N GLY A 317 -0.58 12.48 5.14
CA GLY A 317 -1.29 11.21 4.97
C GLY A 317 -0.72 10.28 3.89
N GLN A 318 0.18 10.74 3.02
CA GLN A 318 0.74 9.92 1.94
C GLN A 318 1.54 8.74 2.48
N PHE A 319 2.53 9.02 3.33
CA PHE A 319 3.52 8.03 3.77
C PHE A 319 2.89 6.90 4.60
N ALA A 320 1.98 7.22 5.52
CA ALA A 320 1.29 6.25 6.36
C ALA A 320 0.59 5.14 5.56
N GLY A 321 -0.15 5.50 4.50
CA GLY A 321 -0.80 4.48 3.67
C GLY A 321 0.13 3.77 2.71
N VAL A 322 1.19 4.41 2.21
CA VAL A 322 2.20 3.70 1.40
C VAL A 322 2.85 2.60 2.25
N ILE A 323 3.37 2.93 3.43
CA ILE A 323 3.96 1.93 4.35
C ILE A 323 2.92 0.88 4.76
N GLY A 324 1.71 1.29 5.15
CA GLY A 324 0.67 0.37 5.58
C GLY A 324 0.28 -0.64 4.50
N ILE A 325 0.06 -0.18 3.26
CA ILE A 325 -0.30 -1.03 2.13
C ILE A 325 0.88 -1.91 1.72
N SER A 326 2.10 -1.37 1.63
CA SER A 326 3.30 -2.16 1.33
C SER A 326 3.51 -3.28 2.35
N SER A 327 3.36 -2.98 3.64
CA SER A 327 3.46 -3.98 4.71
C SER A 327 2.38 -5.06 4.62
N ILE A 328 1.15 -4.74 4.21
CA ILE A 328 0.12 -5.75 3.92
C ILE A 328 0.59 -6.69 2.80
N PHE A 329 1.13 -6.17 1.69
CA PHE A 329 1.63 -7.01 0.61
C PHE A 329 2.80 -7.89 1.05
N VAL A 330 3.74 -7.35 1.83
CA VAL A 330 4.83 -8.14 2.42
C VAL A 330 4.27 -9.25 3.30
N ALA A 331 3.26 -8.98 4.13
CA ALA A 331 2.62 -9.99 4.98
C ALA A 331 1.93 -11.09 4.15
N ILE A 332 1.23 -10.72 3.08
CA ILE A 332 0.58 -11.67 2.17
C ILE A 332 1.61 -12.55 1.45
N LEU A 333 2.68 -11.94 0.95
CA LEU A 333 3.76 -12.69 0.29
C LEU A 333 4.47 -13.62 1.27
N ALA A 334 4.76 -13.15 2.48
CA ALA A 334 5.36 -13.97 3.53
C ALA A 334 4.51 -15.20 3.87
N LEU A 335 3.19 -15.04 4.05
CA LEU A 335 2.29 -16.17 4.30
C LEU A 335 2.15 -17.12 3.10
N ARG A 336 2.31 -16.63 1.86
CA ARG A 336 2.30 -17.48 0.66
C ARG A 336 3.46 -18.49 0.67
N PHE A 337 4.59 -18.09 1.24
CA PHE A 337 5.81 -18.90 1.28
C PHE A 337 6.09 -19.52 2.66
N GLU A 338 5.15 -19.42 3.61
CA GLU A 338 5.32 -19.93 4.98
C GLU A 338 5.72 -21.40 5.04
N ASP A 339 5.18 -22.22 4.12
CA ASP A 339 5.45 -23.66 4.11
C ASP A 339 6.88 -23.99 3.64
N LEU A 340 7.63 -23.02 3.08
CA LEU A 340 9.03 -23.17 2.70
C LEU A 340 9.97 -23.02 3.88
N GLU A 341 9.78 -21.99 4.70
CA GLU A 341 10.64 -21.69 5.84
C GLU A 341 9.84 -21.08 7.01
N PRO A 342 10.06 -21.54 8.26
CA PRO A 342 9.40 -20.99 9.45
C PRO A 342 9.61 -19.48 9.65
N ILE A 343 10.71 -18.92 9.12
CA ILE A 343 11.02 -17.50 9.23
C ILE A 343 9.95 -16.62 8.56
N HIS A 344 9.32 -17.09 7.48
CA HIS A 344 8.33 -16.34 6.72
C HIS A 344 7.07 -16.03 7.55
N ARG A 345 6.65 -16.92 8.45
CA ARG A 345 5.56 -16.63 9.39
C ARG A 345 5.88 -15.42 10.27
N SER A 346 7.12 -15.37 10.75
CA SER A 346 7.57 -14.28 11.63
C SER A 346 7.69 -12.96 10.88
N VAL A 347 8.18 -13.02 9.63
CA VAL A 347 8.18 -11.88 8.71
C VAL A 347 6.76 -11.36 8.46
N ALA A 348 5.77 -12.26 8.30
CA ALA A 348 4.38 -11.89 8.16
C ALA A 348 3.83 -11.17 9.40
N VAL A 349 4.20 -11.61 10.60
CA VAL A 349 3.84 -10.95 11.87
C VAL A 349 4.49 -9.57 11.97
N MET A 350 5.78 -9.42 11.69
CA MET A 350 6.46 -8.11 11.68
C MET A 350 5.82 -7.16 10.67
N ALA A 351 5.49 -7.67 9.48
CA ALA A 351 4.81 -6.90 8.45
C ALA A 351 3.39 -6.49 8.91
N ALA A 352 2.64 -7.36 9.58
CA ALA A 352 1.35 -7.02 10.16
C ALA A 352 1.45 -5.93 11.25
N ILE A 353 2.47 -5.99 12.12
CA ILE A 353 2.75 -4.95 13.12
C ILE A 353 3.07 -3.62 12.43
N SER A 354 3.93 -3.64 11.41
CA SER A 354 4.27 -2.46 10.61
C SER A 354 3.04 -1.85 9.94
N ALA A 355 2.18 -2.69 9.34
CA ALA A 355 0.94 -2.25 8.72
C ALA A 355 -0.01 -1.60 9.74
N GLY A 356 -0.23 -2.27 10.87
CA GLY A 356 -1.07 -1.76 11.95
C GLY A 356 -0.56 -0.42 12.48
N ALA A 357 0.74 -0.33 12.78
CA ALA A 357 1.38 0.90 13.22
C ALA A 357 1.17 2.03 12.20
N ALA A 358 1.49 1.80 10.92
CA ALA A 358 1.36 2.78 9.87
C ALA A 358 -0.09 3.26 9.68
N PHE A 359 -1.08 2.36 9.69
CA PHE A 359 -2.49 2.77 9.60
C PHE A 359 -2.96 3.52 10.85
N GLY A 360 -2.43 3.21 12.03
CA GLY A 360 -2.69 3.96 13.28
C GLY A 360 -2.30 5.44 13.16
N PHE A 361 -1.23 5.76 12.42
CA PHE A 361 -0.81 7.14 12.14
C PHE A 361 -1.80 7.92 11.27
N THR A 362 -2.65 7.24 10.49
CA THR A 362 -3.50 7.89 9.48
C THR A 362 -4.31 9.04 10.07
N LYS A 363 -4.99 8.84 11.20
CA LYS A 363 -5.84 9.88 11.80
C LYS A 363 -5.08 11.17 12.13
N TYR A 364 -3.84 11.04 12.58
CA TYR A 364 -3.02 12.17 13.07
C TYR A 364 -2.13 12.77 11.98
N THR A 365 -1.84 12.01 10.92
CA THR A 365 -0.98 12.44 9.80
C THR A 365 -1.79 12.87 8.57
N TRP A 366 -3.09 12.58 8.53
CA TRP A 366 -3.98 13.00 7.43
C TRP A 366 -4.14 14.52 7.41
N TYR A 367 -4.30 15.08 6.21
CA TYR A 367 -4.40 16.52 6.02
C TYR A 367 -5.61 17.14 6.76
N PRO A 368 -5.42 18.19 7.59
CA PRO A 368 -4.14 18.80 7.99
C PRO A 368 -3.40 17.99 9.07
N SER A 369 -2.12 17.68 8.83
CA SER A 369 -1.33 16.83 9.73
C SER A 369 -1.02 17.49 11.08
N LYS A 370 -1.07 16.70 12.16
CA LYS A 370 -0.69 17.11 13.52
C LYS A 370 0.74 16.70 13.89
N ILE A 371 1.30 15.75 13.16
CA ILE A 371 2.64 15.22 13.42
C ILE A 371 3.32 14.78 12.13
N MET A 372 4.58 15.16 11.98
CA MET A 372 5.45 14.71 10.90
C MET A 372 6.19 13.45 11.31
N TRP A 373 6.43 12.55 10.36
CA TRP A 373 7.29 11.39 10.60
C TRP A 373 8.75 11.78 10.88
N GLY A 374 9.22 12.91 10.32
CA GLY A 374 10.60 13.39 10.47
C GLY A 374 11.63 12.47 9.83
N PHE A 375 12.89 12.58 10.25
CA PHE A 375 13.97 11.70 9.80
C PHE A 375 13.73 10.23 10.20
N GLY A 376 12.98 10.00 11.27
CA GLY A 376 12.60 8.66 11.71
C GLY A 376 11.81 7.84 10.67
N ALA A 377 11.28 8.46 9.60
CA ALA A 377 10.69 7.74 8.46
C ALA A 377 11.66 6.69 7.84
N MET A 378 12.98 6.89 7.99
CA MET A 378 14.00 5.92 7.60
C MET A 378 13.80 4.55 8.24
N ALA A 379 13.31 4.49 9.48
CA ALA A 379 13.05 3.22 10.18
C ALA A 379 11.94 2.41 9.50
N ALA A 380 10.86 3.07 9.06
CA ALA A 380 9.81 2.41 8.29
C ALA A 380 10.33 1.89 6.93
N GLY A 381 11.17 2.69 6.26
CA GLY A 381 11.82 2.25 5.02
C GLY A 381 12.74 1.05 5.21
N LEU A 382 13.52 1.01 6.30
CA LEU A 382 14.37 -0.13 6.65
C LEU A 382 13.54 -1.38 6.93
N VAL A 383 12.43 -1.27 7.67
CA VAL A 383 11.52 -2.40 7.94
C VAL A 383 10.97 -2.96 6.63
N ILE A 384 10.43 -2.12 5.74
CA ILE A 384 9.93 -2.58 4.43
C ILE A 384 11.03 -3.27 3.63
N ALA A 385 12.22 -2.67 3.56
CA ALA A 385 13.35 -3.22 2.81
C ALA A 385 13.81 -4.58 3.37
N ALA A 386 14.04 -4.66 4.68
CA ALA A 386 14.51 -5.87 5.36
C ALA A 386 13.49 -7.01 5.24
N LEU A 387 12.21 -6.73 5.52
CA LEU A 387 11.16 -7.76 5.42
C LEU A 387 10.97 -8.20 3.96
N SER A 388 11.07 -7.29 2.99
CA SER A 388 10.98 -7.64 1.56
C SER A 388 12.10 -8.58 1.10
N ILE A 389 13.30 -8.44 1.67
CA ILE A 389 14.43 -9.35 1.39
C ILE A 389 14.21 -10.68 2.13
N ALA A 390 13.70 -10.64 3.37
CA ALA A 390 13.48 -11.83 4.19
C ALA A 390 12.42 -12.79 3.61
N VAL A 391 11.45 -12.30 2.84
CA VAL A 391 10.50 -13.16 2.11
C VAL A 391 11.17 -13.89 0.94
N GLN A 392 12.41 -13.53 0.58
CA GLN A 392 13.18 -14.06 -0.55
C GLN A 392 12.45 -13.98 -1.91
N THR A 393 11.36 -13.22 -1.98
CA THR A 393 10.65 -12.97 -3.22
C THR A 393 11.51 -12.12 -4.13
N LYS A 394 11.44 -12.42 -5.44
CA LYS A 394 12.14 -11.68 -6.51
C LYS A 394 12.02 -10.18 -6.20
N VAL A 395 13.16 -9.53 -5.94
CA VAL A 395 13.28 -8.11 -5.52
C VAL A 395 12.34 -7.17 -6.30
N LEU A 396 12.10 -7.49 -7.57
CA LEU A 396 11.16 -6.83 -8.46
C LEU A 396 9.72 -6.70 -7.93
N VAL A 397 9.17 -7.74 -7.30
CA VAL A 397 7.81 -7.70 -6.74
C VAL A 397 7.75 -6.70 -5.60
N SER A 398 8.81 -6.66 -4.79
CA SER A 398 8.93 -5.73 -3.68
C SER A 398 8.99 -4.27 -4.15
N VAL A 399 9.52 -4.02 -5.35
CA VAL A 399 9.50 -2.68 -5.96
C VAL A 399 8.09 -2.26 -6.36
N LEU A 400 7.22 -3.18 -6.79
CA LEU A 400 5.92 -2.81 -7.34
C LEU A 400 5.01 -2.11 -6.31
N PHE A 401 4.96 -2.59 -5.07
CA PHE A 401 4.10 -1.95 -4.06
C PHE A 401 4.67 -0.64 -3.48
N ILE A 402 5.93 -0.28 -3.79
CA ILE A 402 6.56 1.03 -3.51
C ILE A 402 6.98 1.76 -4.80
N LEU A 403 6.39 1.42 -5.94
CA LEU A 403 6.91 1.79 -7.25
C LEU A 403 7.04 3.31 -7.44
N ILE A 404 6.01 4.06 -7.04
CA ILE A 404 6.01 5.51 -7.21
C ILE A 404 7.11 6.19 -6.39
N PRO A 405 7.21 5.98 -5.05
CA PRO A 405 8.36 6.47 -4.27
C PRO A 405 9.71 6.07 -4.85
N PHE A 406 9.86 4.80 -5.24
CA PHE A 406 11.12 4.26 -5.75
C PHE A 406 11.56 4.96 -7.04
N LEU A 407 10.67 5.07 -8.03
CA LEU A 407 10.97 5.71 -9.31
C LEU A 407 11.11 7.22 -9.19
N ASP A 408 10.31 7.87 -8.35
CA ASP A 408 10.43 9.31 -8.10
C ASP A 408 11.81 9.67 -7.51
N ALA A 409 12.29 8.86 -6.57
CA ALA A 409 13.64 8.99 -6.02
C ALA A 409 14.72 8.76 -7.10
N LEU A 410 14.57 7.73 -7.94
CA LEU A 410 15.54 7.46 -9.03
C LEU A 410 15.59 8.61 -10.03
N VAL A 411 14.44 9.05 -10.54
CA VAL A 411 14.35 10.15 -11.50
C VAL A 411 14.93 11.43 -10.90
N THR A 412 14.62 11.73 -9.65
CA THR A 412 15.14 12.91 -8.95
C THR A 412 16.66 12.82 -8.74
N PHE A 413 17.18 11.66 -8.35
CA PHE A 413 18.61 11.42 -8.19
C PHE A 413 19.38 11.67 -9.49
N PHE A 414 18.97 11.02 -10.58
CA PHE A 414 19.63 11.20 -11.89
C PHE A 414 19.45 12.61 -12.44
N ARG A 415 18.27 13.23 -12.28
CA ARG A 415 18.05 14.62 -12.67
C ARG A 415 19.04 15.56 -11.97
N ARG A 416 19.28 15.38 -10.68
CA ARG A 416 20.22 16.22 -9.91
C ARG A 416 21.65 16.03 -10.39
N ILE A 417 22.07 14.81 -10.69
CA ILE A 417 23.39 14.51 -11.28
C ILE A 417 23.55 15.21 -12.64
N ILE A 418 22.57 15.10 -13.53
CA ILE A 418 22.59 15.75 -14.85
C ILE A 418 22.68 17.28 -14.69
N GLN A 419 22.04 17.85 -13.66
CA GLN A 419 22.11 19.27 -13.33
C GLN A 419 23.38 19.67 -12.55
N LYS A 420 24.33 18.76 -12.32
CA LYS A 420 25.53 18.96 -11.50
C LYS A 420 25.23 19.46 -10.08
N LYS A 421 24.08 19.08 -9.52
CA LYS A 421 23.68 19.37 -8.14
C LYS A 421 23.97 18.16 -7.25
N ASN A 422 24.17 18.40 -5.96
CA ASN A 422 24.27 17.32 -4.97
C ASN A 422 22.98 16.46 -5.03
N PRO A 423 23.07 15.15 -5.30
CA PRO A 423 21.90 14.28 -5.37
C PRO A 423 21.14 14.18 -4.04
N LEU A 424 21.80 14.44 -2.91
CA LEU A 424 21.23 14.36 -1.56
C LEU A 424 20.60 15.68 -1.07
N SER A 425 20.66 16.77 -1.84
CA SER A 425 20.06 18.05 -1.43
C SER A 425 18.55 18.08 -1.70
N GLY A 426 17.78 18.74 -0.83
CA GLY A 426 16.33 18.85 -1.00
C GLY A 426 15.93 19.79 -2.15
N ASP A 427 14.91 19.42 -2.93
CA ASP A 427 14.27 20.30 -3.92
C ASP A 427 12.76 19.99 -4.09
N ARG A 428 12.05 20.84 -4.84
CA ARG A 428 10.63 20.65 -5.20
C ARG A 428 10.43 19.82 -6.47
N GLY A 429 11.38 18.95 -6.84
CA GLY A 429 11.30 18.19 -8.10
C GLY A 429 10.67 16.80 -7.96
N HIS A 430 10.30 16.40 -6.75
CA HIS A 430 9.57 15.16 -6.49
C HIS A 430 8.14 15.21 -7.06
N LEU A 431 7.63 14.06 -7.48
CA LEU A 431 6.33 13.92 -8.17
C LEU A 431 5.20 14.57 -7.40
N HIS A 432 5.16 14.44 -6.08
CA HIS A 432 4.11 15.04 -5.27
C HIS A 432 4.11 16.57 -5.34
N HIS A 433 5.27 17.23 -5.34
CA HIS A 433 5.35 18.68 -5.58
C HIS A 433 4.96 19.04 -7.02
N LEU A 434 5.36 18.24 -8.00
CA LEU A 434 4.97 18.44 -9.39
C LEU A 434 3.46 18.34 -9.62
N LEU A 435 2.77 17.49 -8.86
CA LEU A 435 1.31 17.37 -8.88
C LEU A 435 0.64 18.55 -8.14
N LEU A 436 1.18 18.97 -7.00
CA LEU A 436 0.72 20.17 -6.28
C LEU A 436 0.83 21.43 -7.16
N ASP A 437 1.97 21.63 -7.81
CA ASP A 437 2.22 22.77 -8.70
C ASP A 437 1.26 22.78 -9.92
N ARG A 438 0.61 21.65 -10.22
CA ARG A 438 -0.42 21.49 -11.27
C ARG A 438 -1.86 21.57 -10.72
N GLY A 439 -2.03 22.00 -9.48
CA GLY A 439 -3.34 22.25 -8.87
C GLY A 439 -4.00 21.02 -8.23
N TRP A 440 -3.29 19.91 -8.03
CA TRP A 440 -3.83 18.81 -7.24
C TRP A 440 -3.87 19.18 -5.75
N SER A 441 -4.92 18.77 -5.04
CA SER A 441 -4.97 18.94 -3.58
C SER A 441 -4.13 17.90 -2.85
N VAL A 442 -3.64 18.25 -1.66
CA VAL A 442 -2.85 17.38 -0.77
C VAL A 442 -3.52 16.01 -0.59
N GLN A 443 -4.82 16.00 -0.25
CA GLN A 443 -5.59 14.77 -0.06
C GLN A 443 -5.71 13.93 -1.33
N LYS A 444 -5.84 14.57 -2.52
CA LYS A 444 -5.91 13.86 -3.80
C LYS A 444 -4.60 13.14 -4.09
N ILE A 445 -3.47 13.78 -3.79
CA ILE A 445 -2.14 13.18 -3.95
C ILE A 445 -1.95 12.01 -2.98
N ALA A 446 -2.29 12.17 -1.69
CA ALA A 446 -2.22 11.08 -0.72
C ALA A 446 -3.01 9.84 -1.18
N ARG A 447 -4.28 10.02 -1.59
CA ARG A 447 -5.12 8.93 -2.12
C ARG A 447 -4.55 8.31 -3.41
N PHE A 448 -3.93 9.12 -4.28
CA PHE A 448 -3.28 8.62 -5.49
C PHE A 448 -2.10 7.68 -5.16
N TYR A 449 -1.27 8.04 -4.18
CA TYR A 449 -0.17 7.17 -3.73
C TYR A 449 -0.68 5.88 -3.09
N TRP A 450 -1.75 5.95 -2.29
CA TRP A 450 -2.36 4.76 -1.70
C TRP A 450 -2.94 3.84 -2.78
N PHE A 451 -3.68 4.43 -3.72
CA PHE A 451 -4.27 3.69 -4.83
C PHE A 451 -3.21 3.01 -5.71
N THR A 452 -2.13 3.73 -6.05
CA THR A 452 -1.05 3.16 -6.88
C THR A 452 -0.27 2.08 -6.14
N ALA A 453 0.02 2.23 -4.84
CA ALA A 453 0.60 1.18 -4.01
C ALA A 453 -0.28 -0.08 -3.99
N LEU A 454 -1.60 0.09 -3.83
CA LEU A 454 -2.58 -1.01 -3.88
C LEU A 454 -2.62 -1.67 -5.25
N ALA A 455 -2.76 -0.88 -6.32
CA ALA A 455 -2.90 -1.37 -7.68
C ALA A 455 -1.66 -2.14 -8.14
N PHE A 456 -0.46 -1.56 -7.98
CA PHE A 456 0.78 -2.22 -8.38
C PHE A 456 1.12 -3.42 -7.49
N GLY A 457 0.81 -3.37 -6.19
CA GLY A 457 0.93 -4.53 -5.31
C GLY A 457 0.01 -5.68 -5.73
N LEU A 458 -1.24 -5.40 -6.09
CA LEU A 458 -2.18 -6.41 -6.62
C LEU A 458 -1.68 -6.99 -7.93
N ILE A 459 -1.17 -6.16 -8.84
CA ILE A 459 -0.57 -6.64 -10.09
C ILE A 459 0.60 -7.57 -9.78
N GLY A 460 1.52 -7.19 -8.89
CA GLY A 460 2.63 -8.04 -8.48
C GLY A 460 2.18 -9.36 -7.86
N LEU A 461 1.17 -9.34 -7.00
CA LEU A 461 0.66 -10.50 -6.29
C LEU A 461 -0.07 -11.51 -7.19
N LEU A 462 -0.81 -11.01 -8.18
CA LEU A 462 -1.67 -11.80 -9.08
C LEU A 462 -0.97 -12.20 -10.39
N SER A 463 0.19 -11.60 -10.69
CA SER A 463 0.94 -11.90 -11.91
C SER A 463 1.46 -13.34 -11.92
N PRO A 464 1.25 -14.10 -13.01
CA PRO A 464 1.89 -15.40 -13.17
C PRO A 464 3.41 -15.27 -13.19
N GLU A 465 4.12 -16.16 -12.49
CA GLU A 465 5.58 -16.08 -12.32
C GLU A 465 6.36 -16.00 -13.64
N ARG A 466 5.86 -16.67 -14.68
CA ARG A 466 6.43 -16.68 -16.04
C ARG A 466 6.49 -15.29 -16.68
N TYR A 467 5.49 -14.45 -16.44
CA TYR A 467 5.38 -13.12 -17.05
C TYR A 467 5.75 -11.99 -16.09
N MET A 468 5.91 -12.30 -14.80
CA MET A 468 6.09 -11.32 -13.73
C MET A 468 7.28 -10.38 -13.98
N VAL A 469 8.44 -10.90 -14.41
CA VAL A 469 9.62 -10.06 -14.67
C VAL A 469 9.37 -9.09 -15.82
N LYS A 470 8.86 -9.60 -16.96
CA LYS A 470 8.55 -8.78 -18.14
C LYS A 470 7.52 -7.70 -17.81
N LEU A 471 6.42 -8.08 -17.16
CA LEU A 471 5.37 -7.15 -16.77
C LEU A 471 5.88 -6.07 -15.82
N SER A 472 6.65 -6.46 -14.80
CA SER A 472 7.24 -5.52 -13.84
C SER A 472 8.15 -4.52 -14.54
N LEU A 473 9.02 -4.97 -15.45
CA LEU A 473 9.91 -4.09 -16.21
C LEU A 473 9.14 -3.14 -17.14
N THR A 474 8.09 -3.62 -17.80
CA THR A 474 7.23 -2.77 -18.64
C THR A 474 6.55 -1.69 -17.80
N ILE A 475 6.00 -2.05 -16.64
CA ILE A 475 5.36 -1.10 -15.72
C ILE A 475 6.38 -0.10 -15.19
N ILE A 476 7.55 -0.57 -14.73
CA ILE A 476 8.66 0.27 -14.26
C ILE A 476 9.08 1.26 -15.35
N GLY A 477 9.26 0.79 -16.58
CA GLY A 477 9.65 1.63 -17.73
C GLY A 477 8.58 2.68 -18.07
N ALA A 478 7.31 2.29 -18.14
CA ALA A 478 6.21 3.19 -18.47
C ALA A 478 6.00 4.28 -17.40
N VAL A 479 5.98 3.88 -16.12
CA VAL A 479 5.82 4.81 -14.99
C VAL A 479 7.05 5.70 -14.85
N GLY A 480 8.25 5.15 -14.98
CA GLY A 480 9.51 5.89 -14.90
C GLY A 480 9.61 6.94 -16.01
N PHE A 481 9.25 6.57 -17.24
CA PHE A 481 9.17 7.49 -18.38
C PHE A 481 8.16 8.62 -18.12
N PHE A 482 6.98 8.31 -17.60
CA PHE A 482 5.97 9.31 -17.27
C PHE A 482 6.46 10.31 -16.21
N ILE A 483 7.08 9.83 -15.12
CA ILE A 483 7.64 10.71 -14.07
C ILE A 483 8.77 11.58 -14.63
N ALA A 484 9.66 11.01 -15.44
CA ALA A 484 10.74 11.74 -16.10
C ALA A 484 10.20 12.84 -17.03
N LEU A 485 9.17 12.53 -17.83
CA LEU A 485 8.52 13.49 -18.72
C LEU A 485 7.89 14.67 -17.96
N LEU A 486 7.21 14.40 -16.84
CA LEU A 486 6.64 15.45 -15.98
C LEU A 486 7.72 16.37 -15.42
N ASN A 487 8.87 15.80 -15.06
CA ASN A 487 10.03 16.51 -14.56
C ASN A 487 10.63 17.43 -15.63
N LEU A 488 10.86 16.89 -16.84
CA LEU A 488 11.38 17.67 -17.98
C LEU A 488 10.46 18.83 -18.36
N ARG A 489 9.14 18.60 -18.41
CA ARG A 489 8.16 19.67 -18.67
C ARG A 489 8.20 20.77 -17.61
N SER A 490 8.38 20.39 -16.34
CA SER A 490 8.48 21.36 -15.25
C SER A 490 9.75 22.21 -15.34
N LEU A 491 10.86 21.64 -15.80
CA LEU A 491 12.09 22.40 -16.04
C LEU A 491 11.92 23.40 -17.18
N GLY A 492 11.32 22.97 -18.29
CA GLY A 492 11.03 23.86 -19.42
C GLY A 492 10.12 25.05 -19.02
N GLN A 493 9.11 24.82 -18.18
CA GLN A 493 8.24 25.90 -17.69
C GLN A 493 8.97 26.88 -16.77
N ARG A 494 9.88 26.41 -15.90
CA ARG A 494 10.67 27.29 -15.01
C ARG A 494 11.67 28.14 -15.79
N ASN A 495 12.30 27.58 -16.82
CA ASN A 495 13.23 28.34 -17.68
C ASN A 495 12.48 29.44 -18.45
N ARG A 496 11.32 29.15 -19.05
CA ARG A 496 10.51 30.17 -19.74
C ARG A 496 10.04 31.30 -18.83
N LYS A 497 9.70 30.99 -17.57
CA LYS A 497 9.35 32.04 -16.59
C LYS A 497 10.54 32.94 -16.26
N ARG A 498 11.74 32.37 -16.11
CA ARG A 498 12.98 33.14 -15.88
C ARG A 498 13.43 33.95 -17.09
N GLU A 499 13.05 33.56 -18.30
CA GLU A 499 13.32 34.32 -19.52
C GLU A 499 12.29 35.45 -19.76
N ALA A 500 11.13 35.36 -19.10
CA ALA A 500 10.05 36.35 -19.19
C ALA A 500 10.05 37.37 -18.03
N GLU A 501 10.76 37.07 -16.95
CA GLU A 501 11.13 37.96 -15.84
C GLU A 501 12.48 38.62 -16.14
#